data_AF-A0A955H9T8-F1
#
_entry.id   AF-A0A955H9T8-F1
#
_cell.length_a   1.000
_cell.length_b   1.000
_cell.length_c   1.000
_cell.angle_alpha   90.00
_cell.angle_beta   90.00
_cell.angle_gamma   90.00
#
_symmetry.space_group_name_H-M   'P 1'
#
loop_
_entity.id
_entity.type
_entity.pdbx_description
1 polymer ?
#
loop_
_entity_poly.entity_id
_entity_poly.type
_entity_poly.pdbx_seq_one_letter_code
_entity_poly.pdbx_strand_id
1 'polypeptide(L)'
;MLIYTEKEAVAMIREANFEEYIRQAQNSSNWYSSLVKESEHEYRHFLLLHWCSRKNGRNHFISPTTNACKIWEKHILDSVKYRKFCQGLIGDYIDYYPTYKVGSTEYMAGLREAEYLQKYYLSTFGFSHVYIRNTDVTSPPFPRMA
;
A
#
# COMPACT_ATOMS: atom_id res chain seq x y z
N MET A 1 -4.31 -0.84 -20.38
CA MET A 1 -5.73 -1.23 -20.22
C MET A 1 -5.80 -2.14 -19.01
N LEU A 2 -6.68 -1.87 -18.04
CA LEU A 2 -6.82 -2.78 -16.89
C LEU A 2 -7.44 -4.09 -17.36
N ILE A 3 -6.83 -5.21 -16.94
CA ILE A 3 -7.21 -6.55 -17.40
C ILE A 3 -8.34 -7.12 -16.52
N TYR A 4 -8.44 -6.65 -15.27
CA TYR A 4 -9.36 -7.18 -14.27
C TYR A 4 -10.52 -6.25 -13.95
N THR A 5 -11.69 -6.85 -13.72
CA THR A 5 -12.78 -6.25 -12.96
C THR A 5 -12.37 -6.06 -11.50
N GLU A 6 -13.17 -5.32 -10.74
CA GLU A 6 -12.91 -5.09 -9.32
C GLU A 6 -12.88 -6.35 -8.49
N LYS A 7 -13.85 -7.23 -8.72
CA LYS A 7 -13.96 -8.50 -8.00
C LYS A 7 -12.74 -9.39 -8.26
N GLU A 8 -12.24 -9.39 -9.50
CA GLU A 8 -11.05 -10.15 -9.88
C GLU A 8 -9.77 -9.55 -9.31
N ALA A 9 -9.63 -8.23 -9.31
CA ALA A 9 -8.50 -7.55 -8.69
C ALA A 9 -8.44 -7.81 -7.18
N VAL A 10 -9.57 -7.72 -6.48
CA VAL A 10 -9.68 -8.06 -5.05
C VAL A 10 -9.34 -9.53 -4.81
N ALA A 11 -9.84 -10.45 -5.64
CA ALA A 11 -9.52 -11.88 -5.52
C ALA A 11 -8.02 -12.15 -5.74
N MET A 12 -7.43 -11.57 -6.80
CA MET A 12 -6.00 -11.68 -7.09
C MET A 12 -5.15 -11.15 -5.92
N ILE A 13 -5.50 -9.98 -5.38
CA ILE A 13 -4.80 -9.41 -4.23
C ILE A 13 -4.97 -10.30 -3.01
N ARG A 14 -6.17 -10.84 -2.74
CA ARG A 14 -6.44 -11.70 -1.56
C ARG A 14 -5.70 -13.04 -1.63
N GLU A 15 -5.63 -13.63 -2.82
CA GLU A 15 -5.05 -14.96 -3.05
C GLU A 15 -3.54 -14.93 -3.29
N ALA A 16 -2.96 -13.74 -3.48
CA ALA A 16 -1.52 -13.56 -3.59
C ALA A 16 -0.81 -14.07 -2.33
N ASN A 17 0.19 -14.93 -2.55
CA ASN A 17 1.07 -15.44 -1.50
C ASN A 17 2.23 -14.46 -1.26
N PHE A 18 2.20 -13.77 -0.12
CA PHE A 18 3.27 -12.87 0.34
C PHE A 18 4.06 -13.42 1.53
N GLU A 19 3.87 -14.68 1.90
CA GLU A 19 4.43 -15.27 3.13
C GLU A 19 5.95 -15.13 3.21
N GLU A 20 6.65 -15.33 2.09
CA GLU A 20 8.09 -15.21 2.03
C GLU A 20 8.56 -13.77 2.31
N TYR A 21 7.92 -12.77 1.69
CA TYR A 21 8.25 -11.35 1.88
C TYR A 21 7.88 -10.87 3.28
N ILE A 22 6.75 -11.33 3.81
CA ILE A 22 6.32 -11.06 5.18
C ILE A 22 7.35 -11.62 6.17
N ARG A 23 7.81 -12.86 5.97
CA ARG A 23 8.83 -13.49 6.81
C ARG A 23 10.15 -12.71 6.76
N GLN A 24 10.59 -12.29 5.57
CA GLN A 24 11.79 -11.47 5.42
C GLN A 24 11.65 -10.10 6.09
N ALA A 25 10.50 -9.43 5.93
CA ALA A 25 10.20 -8.16 6.58
C ALA A 25 10.22 -8.30 8.10
N GLN A 26 9.56 -9.34 8.62
CA GLN A 26 9.55 -9.69 10.04
C GLN A 26 10.96 -9.98 10.56
N ASN A 27 11.80 -10.74 9.85
CA ASN A 27 13.17 -11.00 10.31
C ASN A 27 14.04 -9.74 10.36
N SER A 28 13.76 -8.76 9.49
CA SER A 28 14.45 -7.47 9.47
C SER A 28 13.84 -6.41 10.41
N SER A 29 12.86 -6.77 11.24
CA SER A 29 12.12 -5.85 12.10
C SER A 29 11.73 -6.47 13.44
N ASN A 30 11.58 -5.68 14.50
CA ASN A 30 11.11 -6.19 15.80
C ASN A 30 9.57 -6.35 15.85
N TRP A 31 8.98 -7.05 14.88
CA TRP A 31 7.53 -7.24 14.79
C TRP A 31 7.02 -8.39 15.67
N TYR A 32 6.03 -8.09 16.52
CA TYR A 32 5.20 -9.10 17.18
C TYR A 32 4.13 -9.66 16.21
N SER A 33 3.58 -10.83 16.51
CA SER A 33 2.66 -11.57 15.61
C SER A 33 1.39 -10.79 15.22
N SER A 34 0.85 -9.95 16.10
CA SER A 34 -0.29 -9.08 15.77
C SER A 34 0.05 -8.02 14.73
N LEU A 35 1.28 -7.49 14.77
CA LEU A 35 1.75 -6.48 13.83
C LEU A 35 1.97 -7.07 12.44
N VAL A 36 2.35 -8.34 12.34
CA VAL A 36 2.50 -9.06 11.05
C VAL A 36 1.19 -9.05 10.27
N LYS A 37 0.08 -9.45 10.92
CA LYS A 37 -1.24 -9.50 10.28
C LYS A 37 -1.74 -8.12 9.85
N GLU A 38 -1.57 -7.12 10.69
CA GLU A 38 -1.93 -5.74 10.35
C GLU A 38 -1.11 -5.23 9.16
N SER A 39 0.20 -5.48 9.16
CA SER A 39 1.10 -5.02 8.10
C SER A 39 0.79 -5.68 6.75
N GLU A 40 0.46 -6.98 6.76
CA GLU A 40 -0.01 -7.68 5.56
C GLU A 40 -1.30 -7.07 5.03
N HIS A 41 -2.26 -6.82 5.91
CA HIS A 41 -3.54 -6.21 5.54
C HIS A 41 -3.34 -4.80 4.94
N GLU A 42 -2.50 -3.97 5.56
CA GLU A 42 -2.12 -2.66 5.04
C GLU A 42 -1.41 -2.75 3.68
N TYR A 43 -0.57 -3.77 3.46
CA TYR A 43 0.11 -3.99 2.18
C TYR A 43 -0.87 -4.38 1.07
N ARG A 44 -1.83 -5.27 1.36
CA ARG A 44 -2.89 -5.64 0.42
C ARG A 44 -3.77 -4.43 0.08
N HIS A 45 -4.06 -3.57 1.06
CA HIS A 45 -4.78 -2.32 0.83
C HIS A 45 -4.01 -1.33 -0.06
N PHE A 46 -2.70 -1.19 0.14
CA PHE A 46 -1.85 -0.40 -0.73
C PHE A 46 -1.98 -0.85 -2.20
N LEU A 47 -1.90 -2.16 -2.48
CA LEU A 47 -2.07 -2.70 -3.83
C LEU A 47 -3.45 -2.39 -4.42
N LEU A 48 -4.50 -2.52 -3.61
CA LEU A 48 -5.87 -2.24 -4.03
C LEU A 48 -6.06 -0.75 -4.37
N LEU A 49 -5.52 0.15 -3.55
CA LEU A 49 -5.59 1.59 -3.78
C LEU A 49 -4.97 2.01 -5.10
N HIS A 50 -3.81 1.45 -5.45
CA HIS A 50 -3.17 1.70 -6.75
C HIS A 50 -4.01 1.19 -7.91
N TRP A 51 -4.61 0.00 -7.77
CA TRP A 51 -5.57 -0.51 -8.76
C TRP A 51 -6.78 0.41 -8.93
N CYS A 52 -7.38 0.87 -7.82
CA CYS A 52 -8.51 1.78 -7.81
C CYS A 52 -8.17 3.14 -8.44
N SER A 53 -7.00 3.70 -8.14
CA SER A 53 -6.55 4.96 -8.74
C SER A 53 -6.45 4.81 -10.26
N ARG A 54 -5.78 3.74 -10.73
CA ARG A 54 -5.61 3.43 -12.16
C ARG A 54 -6.95 3.22 -12.87
N LYS A 55 -7.91 2.54 -12.23
CA LYS A 55 -9.26 2.30 -12.76
C LYS A 55 -10.03 3.59 -12.99
N ASN A 56 -9.84 4.57 -12.11
CA ASN A 56 -10.48 5.87 -12.21
C ASN A 56 -9.72 6.85 -13.13
N GLY A 57 -8.74 6.37 -13.91
CA GLY A 57 -7.93 7.20 -14.81
C GLY A 57 -6.95 8.12 -14.07
N ARG A 58 -6.71 7.86 -12.78
CA ARG A 58 -5.81 8.61 -11.91
C ARG A 58 -4.50 7.83 -11.79
N ASN A 59 -3.41 8.53 -11.46
CA ASN A 59 -2.08 7.91 -11.40
C ASN A 59 -1.20 8.57 -10.32
N HIS A 60 -1.82 9.00 -9.22
CA HIS A 60 -1.06 9.53 -8.09
C HIS A 60 -0.44 8.37 -7.33
N PHE A 61 0.84 8.53 -7.00
CA PHE A 61 1.50 7.58 -6.12
C PHE A 61 0.89 7.69 -4.71
N ILE A 62 0.38 6.57 -4.20
CA ILE A 62 -0.14 6.44 -2.85
C ILE A 62 0.90 5.66 -2.04
N SER A 63 1.50 6.29 -1.04
CA SER A 63 2.49 5.62 -0.18
C SER A 63 1.84 4.56 0.70
N PRO A 64 2.49 3.40 0.91
CA PRO A 64 2.07 2.49 1.98
C PRO A 64 2.38 3.10 3.36
N THR A 65 1.82 2.49 4.41
CA THR A 65 2.22 2.74 5.80
C THR A 65 3.67 2.29 6.02
N THR A 66 4.32 2.77 7.09
CA THR A 66 5.69 2.38 7.44
C THR A 66 5.88 0.86 7.52
N ASN A 67 4.91 0.12 8.04
CA ASN A 67 5.05 -1.33 8.17
C ASN A 67 4.75 -2.06 6.84
N ALA A 68 3.72 -1.67 6.10
CA ALA A 68 3.48 -2.21 4.76
C ALA A 68 4.64 -1.91 3.80
N CYS A 69 5.33 -0.77 3.96
CA CYS A 69 6.53 -0.41 3.20
C CYS A 69 7.61 -1.49 3.34
N LYS A 70 7.82 -2.04 4.53
CA LYS A 70 8.82 -3.09 4.75
C LYS A 70 8.51 -4.38 3.99
N ILE A 71 7.23 -4.74 3.83
CA ILE A 71 6.83 -5.89 3.00
C ILE A 71 7.05 -5.55 1.53
N TRP A 72 6.64 -4.35 1.10
CA TRP A 72 6.83 -3.89 -0.27
C TRP A 72 8.30 -3.88 -0.68
N GLU A 73 9.19 -3.41 0.18
CA GLU A 73 10.64 -3.43 -0.01
C GLU A 73 11.19 -4.83 -0.25
N LYS A 74 10.66 -5.87 0.41
CA LYS A 74 11.06 -7.26 0.13
C LYS A 74 10.46 -7.78 -1.17
N HIS A 75 9.20 -7.44 -1.45
CA HIS A 75 8.53 -7.89 -2.66
C HIS A 75 9.16 -7.27 -3.92
N ILE A 76 9.47 -5.97 -3.92
CA ILE A 76 10.07 -5.29 -5.09
C ILE A 76 11.46 -5.80 -5.45
N LEU A 77 12.21 -6.31 -4.45
CA LEU A 77 13.53 -6.91 -4.67
C LEU A 77 13.46 -8.25 -5.43
N ASP A 78 12.35 -9.00 -5.33
CA ASP A 78 12.06 -10.10 -6.26
C ASP A 78 11.46 -9.52 -7.56
N SER A 79 12.31 -8.78 -8.28
CA SER A 79 11.87 -7.89 -9.37
C SER A 79 11.09 -8.62 -10.47
N VAL A 80 11.38 -9.90 -10.72
CA VAL A 80 10.68 -10.70 -11.74
C VAL A 80 9.26 -11.02 -11.29
N LYS A 81 9.08 -11.57 -10.07
CA LYS A 81 7.74 -11.88 -9.55
C LYS A 81 6.93 -10.61 -9.32
N TYR A 82 7.56 -9.56 -8.79
CA TYR A 82 6.94 -8.27 -8.54
C TYR A 82 6.36 -7.66 -9.82
N ARG A 83 7.19 -7.52 -10.87
CA ARG A 83 6.74 -6.94 -12.14
C ARG A 83 5.64 -7.78 -12.76
N LYS A 84 5.74 -9.11 -12.75
CA LYS A 84 4.69 -9.99 -13.27
C LYS A 84 3.37 -9.82 -12.51
N PHE A 85 3.44 -9.73 -11.19
CA PHE A 85 2.28 -9.52 -10.33
C PHE A 85 1.61 -8.18 -10.63
N CYS A 86 2.36 -7.08 -10.61
CA CYS A 86 1.81 -5.76 -10.89
C CYS A 86 1.30 -5.64 -12.32
N GLN A 87 2.01 -6.21 -13.30
CA GLN A 87 1.58 -6.21 -14.70
C GLN A 87 0.21 -6.89 -14.86
N GLY A 88 -0.02 -7.98 -14.13
CA GLY A 88 -1.35 -8.60 -14.06
C GLY A 88 -2.36 -7.66 -13.41
N LEU A 89 -2.03 -7.15 -12.22
CA LEU A 89 -2.97 -6.38 -11.40
C LEU A 89 -3.38 -5.04 -12.04
N ILE A 90 -2.41 -4.17 -12.31
CA ILE A 90 -2.62 -2.77 -12.73
C ILE A 90 -2.19 -2.48 -14.18
N GLY A 91 -1.68 -3.49 -14.90
CA GLY A 91 -1.20 -3.33 -16.28
C GLY A 91 0.15 -2.61 -16.40
N ASP A 92 0.85 -2.44 -15.27
CA ASP A 92 2.15 -1.76 -15.13
C ASP A 92 2.80 -2.20 -13.80
N TYR A 93 3.85 -1.55 -13.32
CA TYR A 93 4.38 -1.75 -11.97
C TYR A 93 4.38 -0.46 -11.14
N ILE A 94 4.39 -0.59 -9.80
CA ILE A 94 4.37 0.57 -8.90
C ILE A 94 5.82 0.96 -8.61
N ASP A 95 6.27 2.11 -9.10
CA ASP A 95 7.62 2.59 -8.83
C ASP A 95 7.83 2.91 -7.35
N TYR A 96 9.02 2.55 -6.86
CA TYR A 96 9.52 3.05 -5.58
C TYR A 96 10.24 4.37 -5.80
N TYR A 97 9.89 5.38 -5.01
CA TYR A 97 10.46 6.72 -5.09
C TYR A 97 11.29 7.00 -3.82
N PRO A 98 12.61 6.76 -3.83
CA PRO A 98 13.45 6.94 -2.63
C PRO A 98 13.45 8.38 -2.09
N THR A 99 13.19 9.35 -2.96
CA THR A 99 13.12 10.77 -2.62
C THR A 99 11.72 11.22 -2.21
N TYR A 100 10.78 10.30 -2.03
CA TYR A 100 9.42 10.60 -1.60
C TYR A 100 9.41 11.08 -0.16
N LYS A 101 9.15 12.38 0.03
CA LYS A 101 9.20 13.05 1.33
C LYS A 101 7.80 13.22 1.90
N VAL A 102 7.62 12.82 3.15
CA VAL A 102 6.42 13.16 3.93
C VAL A 102 6.25 14.68 3.94
N GLY A 103 5.02 15.14 3.71
CA GLY A 103 4.69 16.57 3.64
C GLY A 103 5.01 17.27 2.30
N SER A 104 5.62 16.57 1.32
CA SER A 104 5.76 17.10 -0.05
C SER A 104 4.40 17.25 -0.75
N THR A 105 4.37 18.03 -1.84
CA THR A 105 3.16 18.19 -2.66
C THR A 105 2.66 16.85 -3.20
N GLU A 106 3.58 15.98 -3.62
CA GLU A 106 3.31 14.63 -4.10
C GLU A 106 2.73 13.76 -2.98
N TYR A 107 3.28 13.85 -1.77
CA TYR A 107 2.74 13.17 -0.59
C TYR A 107 1.31 13.59 -0.29
N MET A 108 1.06 14.90 -0.26
CA MET A 108 -0.27 15.42 0.00
C MET A 108 -1.26 15.07 -1.12
N ALA A 109 -0.80 14.98 -2.38
CA ALA A 109 -1.62 14.51 -3.49
C ALA A 109 -1.99 13.03 -3.35
N GLY A 110 -1.03 12.17 -3.01
CA GLY A 110 -1.27 10.75 -2.73
C GLY A 110 -2.20 10.52 -1.53
N LEU A 111 -2.08 11.35 -0.48
CA LEU A 111 -2.98 11.29 0.68
C LEU A 111 -4.42 11.66 0.29
N ARG A 112 -4.61 12.78 -0.41
CA ARG A 112 -5.94 13.18 -0.91
C ARG A 112 -6.54 12.15 -1.85
N GLU A 113 -5.71 11.52 -2.68
CA GLU A 113 -6.13 10.41 -3.55
C GLU A 113 -6.70 9.26 -2.74
N ALA A 114 -5.95 8.80 -1.74
CA ALA A 114 -6.34 7.68 -0.91
C ALA A 114 -7.63 7.98 -0.13
N GLU A 115 -7.77 9.18 0.43
CA GLU A 115 -9.00 9.65 1.09
C GLU A 115 -10.20 9.73 0.14
N TYR A 116 -9.98 10.22 -1.08
CA TYR A 116 -11.02 10.28 -2.11
C TYR A 116 -11.51 8.88 -2.49
N LEU A 117 -10.58 7.97 -2.80
CA LEU A 117 -10.91 6.60 -3.17
C LEU A 117 -11.62 5.87 -2.03
N GLN A 118 -11.18 6.06 -0.79
CA GLN A 118 -11.87 5.50 0.37
C GLN A 118 -13.32 5.95 0.46
N LYS A 119 -13.58 7.27 0.37
CA LYS A 119 -14.94 7.82 0.41
C LYS A 119 -15.78 7.33 -0.76
N TYR A 120 -15.23 7.34 -1.97
CA TYR A 120 -15.89 6.84 -3.17
C TYR A 120 -16.33 5.39 -2.98
N TYR A 121 -15.43 4.50 -2.54
CA TYR A 121 -15.74 3.09 -2.36
C TYR A 121 -16.76 2.83 -1.24
N LEU A 122 -16.60 3.50 -0.10
CA LEU A 122 -17.56 3.40 0.99
C LEU A 122 -18.97 3.83 0.54
N SER A 123 -19.07 4.94 -0.20
CA SER A 123 -20.35 5.45 -0.70
C SER A 123 -20.95 4.60 -1.82
N THR A 124 -20.13 3.95 -2.64
CA THR A 124 -20.59 3.20 -3.82
C THR A 124 -20.94 1.75 -3.48
N PHE A 125 -20.22 1.13 -2.55
CA PHE A 125 -20.31 -0.30 -2.28
C PHE A 125 -20.67 -0.65 -0.82
N GLY A 126 -20.74 0.33 0.08
CA GLY A 126 -21.15 0.11 1.48
C GLY A 126 -20.07 -0.49 2.38
N PHE A 127 -18.83 -0.63 1.89
CA PHE A 127 -17.69 -1.09 2.67
C PHE A 127 -16.43 -0.31 2.30
N SER A 128 -15.58 -0.03 3.30
CA SER A 128 -14.25 0.54 3.08
C SER A 128 -13.22 -0.59 3.10
N HIS A 129 -12.60 -0.89 1.96
CA HIS A 129 -11.39 -1.74 1.90
C HIS A 129 -10.11 -0.93 2.17
N VAL A 130 -10.25 0.25 2.79
CA VAL A 130 -9.15 1.19 2.96
C VAL A 130 -9.20 1.66 4.40
N TYR A 131 -8.21 1.22 5.19
CA TYR A 131 -7.92 1.81 6.49
C TYR A 131 -6.51 2.38 6.36
N ILE A 132 -6.39 3.71 6.36
CA ILE A 132 -5.09 4.37 6.50
C ILE A 132 -4.91 4.58 8.00
N ARG A 133 -4.05 3.82 8.66
CA ARG A 133 -3.58 4.24 9.98
C ARG A 133 -2.71 5.46 9.80
N ASN A 134 -3.22 6.58 10.26
CA ASN A 134 -2.56 7.88 10.27
C ASN A 134 -1.51 7.96 11.40
N THR A 135 -0.74 6.89 11.66
CA THR A 135 0.15 6.84 12.84
C THR A 135 1.56 7.38 12.64
N ASP A 136 1.89 7.93 11.47
CA ASP A 136 3.13 8.71 11.32
C ASP A 136 2.91 10.24 11.34
N VAL A 137 1.71 10.69 11.76
CA VAL A 137 1.41 12.13 11.97
C VAL A 137 1.52 12.53 13.46
N THR A 138 1.69 11.60 14.40
CA THR A 138 1.95 11.95 15.81
C THR A 138 2.90 10.99 16.51
N SER A 139 4.20 11.24 16.38
CA SER A 139 5.09 11.13 17.52
C SER A 139 5.93 12.41 17.54
N PRO A 140 5.74 13.32 18.52
CA PRO A 140 6.70 14.40 18.71
C PRO A 140 8.06 13.75 18.96
N PRO A 141 9.18 14.30 18.42
CA PRO A 141 10.47 13.91 18.96
C PRO A 141 10.43 14.20 20.47
N PHE A 142 10.79 13.19 21.26
CA PHE A 142 10.99 13.16 22.70
C PHE A 142 11.39 14.50 23.34
N PRO A 143 11.09 14.72 24.64
CA PRO A 143 11.19 16.02 25.30
C PRO A 143 12.54 16.67 25.05
N ARG A 144 12.53 17.98 24.80
CA ARG A 144 13.75 18.79 24.88
C ARG A 144 14.32 18.58 26.28
N MET A 145 15.41 17.82 26.36
CA MET A 145 16.31 17.93 27.51
C MET A 145 16.91 19.34 27.44
N ALA A 146 16.46 20.18 28.37
CA ALA A 146 17.21 21.33 28.85
C ALA A 146 18.17 20.86 29.94
#